data_AF-A0A4S2KDJ5-F1
#
_entry.id   AF-A0A4S2KDJ5-F1
#
_cell.length_a   1.000
_cell.length_b   1.000
_cell.length_c   1.000
_cell.angle_alpha   90.00
_cell.angle_beta   90.00
_cell.angle_gamma   90.00
#
_symmetry.space_group_name_H-M   'P 1'
#
loop_
_entity.id
_entity.type
_entity.pdbx_description
1 polymer ?
#
loop_
_entity_poly.entity_id
_entity_poly.type
_entity_poly.pdbx_seq_one_letter_code
_entity_poly.pdbx_strand_id
1 'polypeptide(L)'
;MADMNKDPVKEAWFDLALTGMTSSGKRTKTIAAICDFDYVPKRIKVNKEKEDYLNLTMRFEAAVKEVLAGANDSSVAERYKLDLETLRDEINFFRFSKAAEYEYHGTARIFSFKEELMLLEILATIPESFCTCLACTLDRLPYLAYHLALRKGKSYPREWDEHQQAGKEWQTNFEMDYEYEILGAFPTECNLPQKNVRLS
;
A
#
# COMPACT_ATOMS: atom_id res chain seq x y z
N MET A 1 -1.52 46.12 -12.67
CA MET A 1 -0.35 45.56 -11.96
C MET A 1 -0.52 44.06 -11.95
N ALA A 2 0.53 43.37 -12.35
CA ALA A 2 0.58 41.93 -12.57
C ALA A 2 0.52 41.13 -11.26
N ASP A 3 0.02 39.91 -11.47
CA ASP A 3 0.14 38.62 -10.80
C ASP A 3 1.31 38.35 -9.81
N MET A 4 1.16 37.21 -9.13
CA MET A 4 2.15 36.36 -8.42
C MET A 4 2.12 36.40 -6.89
N ASN A 5 1.19 35.64 -6.30
CA ASN A 5 1.50 34.38 -5.60
C ASN A 5 0.26 33.87 -4.84
N LYS A 6 -0.63 33.23 -5.61
CA LYS A 6 -1.33 32.04 -5.13
C LYS A 6 -0.29 30.92 -5.14
N ASP A 7 -0.11 30.21 -4.03
CA ASP A 7 0.54 28.91 -4.03
C ASP A 7 -0.54 27.85 -3.73
N PRO A 8 -1.18 27.27 -4.77
CA PRO A 8 -2.26 26.27 -4.64
C PRO A 8 -1.81 24.92 -4.09
N VAL A 9 -0.52 24.77 -3.73
CA VAL A 9 0.13 23.48 -3.48
C VAL A 9 0.17 23.10 -1.98
N LYS A 10 -0.13 24.01 -1.05
CA LYS A 10 0.11 23.80 0.41
C LYS A 10 -1.12 23.78 1.32
N GLU A 11 -2.23 24.38 0.92
CA GLU A 11 -3.57 23.95 1.42
C GLU A 11 -4.01 22.64 0.76
N ALA A 12 -3.22 22.21 -0.24
CA ALA A 12 -3.22 20.93 -0.89
C ALA A 12 -2.31 19.87 -0.23
N TRP A 13 -2.15 19.85 1.10
CA TRP A 13 -1.33 18.78 1.71
C TRP A 13 -1.83 18.11 3.01
N PHE A 14 -2.58 18.78 3.91
CA PHE A 14 -3.24 18.15 5.08
C PHE A 14 -4.74 18.55 5.28
N ASP A 15 -5.30 19.61 4.70
CA ASP A 15 -6.70 19.57 4.19
C ASP A 15 -6.80 18.79 2.86
N LEU A 16 -5.64 18.19 2.54
CA LEU A 16 -5.30 17.18 1.57
C LEU A 16 -4.61 15.95 2.23
N ALA A 17 -4.68 15.74 3.56
CA ALA A 17 -4.29 14.49 4.26
C ALA A 17 -5.02 14.24 5.60
N LEU A 18 -5.35 15.26 6.41
CA LEU A 18 -6.22 15.26 7.60
C LEU A 18 -6.43 16.68 8.21
N THR A 19 -7.66 17.22 8.35
CA THR A 19 -7.99 18.10 9.51
C THR A 19 -8.81 17.39 10.58
N GLY A 20 -8.85 16.06 10.63
CA GLY A 20 -9.80 15.44 11.55
C GLY A 20 -9.52 14.02 12.00
N MET A 21 -8.40 13.79 12.69
CA MET A 21 -8.27 12.62 13.58
C MET A 21 -9.12 12.79 14.87
N THR A 22 -9.91 13.86 14.99
CA THR A 22 -10.73 14.16 16.18
C THR A 22 -12.14 14.73 15.94
N SER A 23 -12.67 14.78 14.70
CA SER A 23 -14.10 15.12 14.49
C SER A 23 -14.82 14.17 13.51
N SER A 24 -15.96 13.62 13.95
CA SER A 24 -16.58 12.38 13.46
C SER A 24 -17.31 12.44 12.11
N GLY A 25 -17.09 13.47 11.27
CA GLY A 25 -18.00 13.79 10.16
C GLY A 25 -17.53 13.57 8.71
N LYS A 26 -16.26 13.24 8.42
CA LYS A 26 -15.71 13.32 7.03
C LYS A 26 -14.81 12.15 6.59
N ARG A 27 -15.19 10.90 6.86
CA ARG A 27 -14.33 9.71 6.61
C ARG A 27 -14.24 9.19 5.17
N THR A 28 -15.18 9.52 4.28
CA THR A 28 -15.43 8.69 3.08
C THR A 28 -14.83 9.21 1.75
N LYS A 29 -14.09 10.34 1.72
CA LYS A 29 -13.61 10.97 0.46
C LYS A 29 -12.09 10.99 0.20
N THR A 30 -11.24 10.85 1.21
CA THR A 30 -9.74 10.90 1.14
C THR A 30 -9.12 9.76 0.31
N ILE A 31 -9.96 8.78 0.05
CA ILE A 31 -9.65 7.47 -0.45
C ILE A 31 -9.75 7.44 -1.99
N ALA A 32 -10.07 8.53 -2.69
CA ALA A 32 -10.07 8.54 -4.16
C ALA A 32 -8.83 9.21 -4.80
N ALA A 33 -7.99 9.96 -4.05
CA ALA A 33 -6.89 10.78 -4.63
C ALA A 33 -5.42 10.24 -4.60
N ILE A 34 -5.04 9.29 -3.75
CA ILE A 34 -3.74 8.56 -3.71
C ILE A 34 -3.39 7.86 -5.05
N CYS A 35 -4.33 7.72 -5.99
CA CYS A 35 -4.13 7.02 -7.26
C CYS A 35 -3.72 7.93 -8.44
N ASP A 36 -3.68 9.26 -8.28
CA ASP A 36 -3.60 10.20 -9.42
C ASP A 36 -2.45 11.25 -9.37
N PHE A 37 -1.49 11.18 -8.43
CA PHE A 37 -0.29 12.03 -8.46
C PHE A 37 0.91 11.30 -9.09
N ASP A 38 1.80 12.05 -9.75
CA ASP A 38 3.14 11.61 -10.21
C ASP A 38 4.02 11.24 -9.00
N TYR A 39 3.67 10.12 -8.41
CA TYR A 39 4.36 9.41 -7.37
C TYR A 39 5.76 9.05 -7.86
N VAL A 40 6.78 9.57 -7.18
CA VAL A 40 8.15 9.06 -7.34
C VAL A 40 8.39 8.10 -6.17
N PRO A 41 8.16 6.78 -6.36
CA PRO A 41 8.33 5.80 -5.31
C PRO A 41 9.71 5.93 -4.70
N LYS A 42 9.76 6.17 -3.39
CA LYS A 42 10.99 5.96 -2.64
C LYS A 42 11.20 4.46 -2.62
N ARG A 43 12.04 3.96 -3.53
CA ARG A 43 12.28 2.53 -3.70
C ARG A 43 12.79 1.93 -2.40
N ILE A 44 11.90 1.26 -1.68
CA ILE A 44 12.27 0.45 -0.54
C ILE A 44 13.06 -0.73 -1.06
N LYS A 45 14.18 -1.02 -0.42
CA LYS A 45 14.95 -2.21 -0.75
C LYS A 45 14.17 -3.42 -0.25
N VAL A 46 13.70 -4.21 -1.20
CA VAL A 46 12.97 -5.45 -0.93
C VAL A 46 13.99 -6.59 -0.87
N ASN A 47 13.76 -7.57 0.00
CA ASN A 47 14.63 -8.75 0.04
C ASN A 47 14.48 -9.61 -1.24
N LYS A 48 15.44 -10.50 -1.49
CA LYS A 48 15.47 -11.31 -2.72
C LYS A 48 14.23 -12.21 -2.87
N GLU A 49 13.78 -12.84 -1.79
CA GLU A 49 12.63 -13.76 -1.82
C GLU A 49 11.34 -13.04 -2.25
N LYS A 50 11.16 -11.81 -1.78
CA LYS A 50 10.05 -10.94 -2.15
C LYS A 50 10.19 -10.36 -3.55
N GLU A 51 11.41 -10.07 -4.00
CA GLU A 51 11.68 -9.73 -5.40
C GLU A 51 11.31 -10.89 -6.33
N ASP A 52 11.68 -12.13 -5.96
CA ASP A 52 11.30 -13.34 -6.67
C ASP A 52 9.76 -13.52 -6.70
N TYR A 53 9.09 -13.25 -5.57
CA TYR A 53 7.62 -13.26 -5.48
C TYR A 53 6.95 -12.19 -6.34
N LEU A 54 7.46 -10.96 -6.37
CA LEU A 54 7.00 -9.89 -7.26
C LEU A 54 7.13 -10.29 -8.73
N ASN A 55 8.29 -10.82 -9.09
CA ASN A 55 8.55 -11.31 -10.44
C ASN A 55 7.61 -12.46 -10.80
N LEU A 56 7.29 -13.35 -9.87
CA LEU A 56 6.29 -14.40 -10.08
C LEU A 56 4.89 -13.81 -10.31
N THR A 57 4.47 -12.87 -9.46
CA THR A 57 3.18 -12.16 -9.53
C THR A 57 3.01 -11.49 -10.91
N MET A 58 4.02 -10.73 -11.36
CA MET A 58 4.00 -10.06 -12.67
C MET A 58 3.88 -11.05 -13.84
N ARG A 59 4.55 -12.20 -13.74
CA ARG A 59 4.46 -13.25 -14.76
C ARG A 59 3.07 -13.87 -14.82
N PHE A 60 2.45 -14.16 -13.68
CA PHE A 60 1.07 -14.65 -13.64
C PHE A 60 0.08 -13.62 -14.20
N GLU A 61 0.19 -12.34 -13.81
CA GLU A 61 -0.70 -11.30 -14.32
C GLU A 61 -0.63 -11.14 -15.84
N ALA A 62 0.58 -11.14 -16.39
CA ALA A 62 0.79 -11.10 -17.84
C ALA A 62 0.26 -12.36 -18.54
N ALA A 63 0.56 -13.54 -17.99
CA ALA A 63 0.12 -14.82 -18.54
C ALA A 63 -1.42 -14.95 -18.57
N VAL A 64 -2.10 -14.63 -17.46
CA VAL A 64 -3.56 -14.68 -17.38
C VAL A 64 -4.18 -13.73 -18.42
N LYS A 65 -3.66 -12.50 -18.53
CA LYS A 65 -4.13 -11.53 -19.54
C LYS A 65 -3.99 -12.05 -20.98
N GLU A 66 -2.87 -12.69 -21.31
CA GLU A 66 -2.66 -13.28 -22.64
C GLU A 66 -3.63 -14.44 -22.91
N VAL A 67 -3.84 -15.33 -21.95
CA VAL A 67 -4.76 -16.46 -22.13
C VAL A 67 -6.21 -15.99 -22.26
N LEU A 68 -6.62 -14.98 -21.48
CA LEU A 68 -7.94 -14.36 -21.60
C LEU A 68 -8.15 -13.66 -22.96
N ALA A 69 -7.06 -13.20 -23.60
CA ALA A 69 -7.08 -12.66 -24.96
C ALA A 69 -7.13 -13.75 -26.06
N GLY A 70 -7.15 -15.04 -25.70
CA GLY A 70 -7.30 -16.17 -26.61
C GLY A 70 -6.02 -16.94 -26.90
N ALA A 71 -4.90 -16.65 -26.22
CA ALA A 71 -3.68 -17.43 -26.36
C ALA A 71 -3.83 -18.84 -25.77
N ASN A 72 -3.07 -19.80 -26.29
CA ASN A 72 -3.01 -21.16 -25.75
C ASN A 72 -2.30 -21.17 -24.38
N ASP A 73 -2.95 -21.74 -23.37
CA ASP A 73 -2.45 -21.79 -21.98
C ASP A 73 -1.11 -22.52 -21.83
N SER A 74 -0.92 -23.66 -22.50
CA SER A 74 0.32 -24.43 -22.48
C SER A 74 1.50 -23.63 -23.02
N SER A 75 1.33 -22.97 -24.17
CA SER A 75 2.38 -22.14 -24.76
C SER A 75 2.68 -20.89 -23.93
N VAL A 76 1.67 -20.30 -23.27
CA VAL A 76 1.87 -19.16 -22.37
C VAL A 76 2.60 -19.60 -21.10
N ALA A 77 2.21 -20.71 -20.48
CA ALA A 77 2.85 -21.25 -19.27
C ALA A 77 4.36 -21.48 -19.49
N GLU A 78 4.73 -22.12 -20.61
CA GLU A 78 6.13 -22.35 -20.97
C GLU A 78 6.90 -21.03 -21.13
N ARG A 79 6.33 -20.06 -21.86
CA ARG A 79 6.97 -18.75 -22.13
C ARG A 79 7.25 -17.97 -20.85
N TYR A 80 6.30 -17.95 -19.92
CA TYR A 80 6.43 -17.27 -18.64
C TYR A 80 7.10 -18.11 -17.55
N LYS A 81 7.50 -19.36 -17.87
CA LYS A 81 8.07 -20.32 -16.91
C LYS A 81 7.19 -20.48 -15.67
N LEU A 82 5.90 -20.73 -15.92
CA LEU A 82 4.88 -20.98 -14.91
C LEU A 82 4.47 -22.45 -14.94
N ASP A 83 4.04 -22.93 -13.79
CA ASP A 83 3.36 -24.21 -13.71
C ASP A 83 1.99 -24.12 -14.41
N LEU A 84 1.71 -25.06 -15.32
CA LEU A 84 0.51 -25.03 -16.17
C LEU A 84 -0.77 -25.24 -15.36
N GLU A 85 -0.74 -26.13 -14.37
CA GLU A 85 -1.91 -26.41 -13.52
C GLU A 85 -2.25 -25.18 -12.68
N THR A 86 -1.25 -24.59 -12.02
CA THR A 86 -1.41 -23.35 -11.26
C THR A 86 -1.94 -22.21 -12.13
N LEU A 87 -1.42 -22.04 -13.36
CA LEU A 87 -1.94 -21.02 -14.29
C LEU A 87 -3.42 -21.25 -14.64
N ARG A 88 -3.82 -22.50 -14.88
CA ARG A 88 -5.22 -22.84 -15.16
C ARG A 88 -6.13 -22.56 -13.97
N ASP A 89 -5.67 -22.88 -12.77
CA ASP A 89 -6.41 -22.60 -11.54
C ASP A 89 -6.63 -21.10 -11.34
N GLU A 90 -5.59 -20.29 -11.54
CA GLU A 90 -5.70 -18.82 -11.48
C GLU A 90 -6.66 -18.26 -12.56
N ILE A 91 -6.59 -18.77 -13.80
CA ILE A 91 -7.52 -18.38 -14.87
C ILE A 91 -8.97 -18.72 -14.50
N ASN A 92 -9.18 -19.92 -13.97
CA ASN A 92 -10.51 -20.37 -13.55
C ASN A 92 -11.01 -19.50 -12.39
N PHE A 93 -10.19 -19.30 -11.35
CA PHE A 93 -10.48 -18.43 -10.22
C PHE A 93 -10.91 -17.03 -10.69
N PHE A 94 -10.14 -16.43 -11.60
CA PHE A 94 -10.47 -15.11 -12.14
C PHE A 94 -11.79 -15.08 -12.92
N ARG A 95 -12.06 -16.09 -13.76
CA ARG A 95 -13.33 -16.20 -14.49
C ARG A 95 -14.53 -16.24 -13.55
N PHE A 96 -14.38 -16.85 -12.38
CA PHE A 96 -15.44 -16.94 -11.38
C PHE A 96 -15.53 -15.72 -10.46
N SER A 97 -14.45 -14.95 -10.29
CA SER A 97 -14.41 -13.80 -9.37
C SER A 97 -15.23 -12.60 -9.85
N LYS A 98 -15.51 -12.52 -11.17
CA LYS A 98 -16.16 -11.35 -11.83
C LYS A 98 -15.39 -10.03 -11.65
N ALA A 99 -14.14 -10.08 -11.23
CA ALA A 99 -13.30 -8.89 -11.12
C ALA A 99 -13.01 -8.31 -12.51
N ALA A 100 -12.90 -6.99 -12.60
CA ALA A 100 -12.58 -6.30 -13.86
C ALA A 100 -11.12 -6.54 -14.28
N GLU A 101 -10.22 -6.65 -13.30
CA GLU A 101 -8.78 -6.83 -13.49
C GLU A 101 -8.29 -7.99 -12.63
N TYR A 102 -7.39 -8.80 -13.19
CA TYR A 102 -6.75 -9.89 -12.46
C TYR A 102 -5.60 -9.35 -11.62
N GLU A 103 -5.64 -9.62 -10.32
CA GLU A 103 -4.55 -9.38 -9.38
C GLU A 103 -4.21 -10.73 -8.74
N TYR A 104 -2.92 -11.09 -8.73
CA TYR A 104 -2.50 -12.36 -8.11
C TYR A 104 -2.61 -12.23 -6.59
N HIS A 105 -3.58 -12.94 -6.01
CA HIS A 105 -3.85 -12.95 -4.58
C HIS A 105 -3.25 -14.21 -3.94
N GLY A 106 -1.93 -14.22 -3.76
CA GLY A 106 -1.31 -15.30 -2.98
C GLY A 106 -1.78 -15.26 -1.52
N THR A 107 -2.33 -16.38 -1.03
CA THR A 107 -2.86 -16.59 0.33
C THR A 107 -3.96 -15.61 0.77
N ALA A 108 -4.68 -15.93 1.85
CA ALA A 108 -5.86 -15.21 2.36
C ALA A 108 -5.53 -13.83 2.99
N ARG A 109 -4.72 -13.01 2.31
CA ARG A 109 -4.30 -11.68 2.75
C ARG A 109 -5.34 -10.62 2.39
N ILE A 110 -5.46 -9.58 3.22
CA ILE A 110 -6.32 -8.42 2.95
C ILE A 110 -5.75 -7.58 1.81
N PHE A 111 -4.44 -7.42 1.78
CA PHE A 111 -3.71 -6.66 0.78
C PHE A 111 -2.91 -7.61 -0.12
N SER A 112 -2.79 -7.25 -1.39
CA SER A 112 -1.76 -7.86 -2.23
C SER A 112 -0.38 -7.40 -1.79
N PHE A 113 0.64 -8.16 -2.16
CA PHE A 113 2.02 -7.80 -1.85
C PHE A 113 2.41 -6.40 -2.40
N LYS A 114 1.90 -6.03 -3.58
CA LYS A 114 2.09 -4.68 -4.14
C LYS A 114 1.47 -3.60 -3.27
N GLU A 115 0.30 -3.86 -2.71
CA GLU A 115 -0.40 -2.92 -1.83
C GLU A 115 0.31 -2.77 -0.48
N GLU A 116 0.86 -3.85 0.06
CA GLU A 116 1.65 -3.83 1.29
C GLU A 116 2.97 -3.06 1.10
N LEU A 117 3.65 -3.24 -0.03
CA LEU A 117 4.80 -2.40 -0.36
C LEU A 117 4.42 -0.93 -0.52
N MET A 118 3.30 -0.65 -1.18
CA MET A 118 2.80 0.72 -1.31
C MET A 118 2.52 1.35 0.06
N LEU A 119 2.02 0.59 1.05
CA LEU A 119 1.88 1.09 2.44
C LEU A 119 3.23 1.52 3.03
N LEU A 120 4.27 0.71 2.86
CA LEU A 120 5.61 1.06 3.33
C LEU A 120 6.17 2.28 2.62
N GLU A 121 5.96 2.39 1.31
CA GLU A 121 6.45 3.54 0.55
C GLU A 121 5.71 4.83 0.94
N ILE A 122 4.38 4.77 1.14
CA ILE A 122 3.59 5.88 1.69
C ILE A 122 4.18 6.31 3.04
N LEU A 123 4.41 5.35 3.95
CA LEU A 123 5.04 5.61 5.24
C LEU A 123 6.43 6.27 5.12
N ALA A 124 7.23 5.86 4.14
CA ALA A 124 8.57 6.40 3.88
C ALA A 124 8.58 7.79 3.22
N THR A 125 7.44 8.28 2.74
CA THR A 125 7.26 9.60 2.13
C THR A 125 6.63 10.63 3.06
N ILE A 126 6.27 10.25 4.29
CA ILE A 126 5.80 11.18 5.31
C ILE A 126 6.89 12.24 5.55
N PRO A 127 6.58 13.55 5.49
CA PRO A 127 7.58 14.60 5.62
C PRO A 127 8.28 14.62 6.97
N GLU A 128 9.50 15.15 6.95
CA GLU A 128 10.36 15.33 8.13
C GLU A 128 9.75 16.21 9.23
N SER A 129 8.72 17.00 8.93
CA SER A 129 7.96 17.73 9.94
C SER A 129 7.25 16.81 10.94
N PHE A 130 7.09 15.54 10.59
CA PHE A 130 6.61 14.48 11.46
C PHE A 130 7.77 13.59 11.91
N CYS A 131 7.63 13.00 13.09
CA CYS A 131 8.55 11.95 13.55
C CYS A 131 8.53 10.76 12.57
N THR A 132 9.64 10.48 11.89
CA THR A 132 9.78 9.39 10.90
C THR A 132 10.49 8.15 11.46
N CYS A 133 10.77 8.11 12.76
CA CYS A 133 11.37 6.93 13.38
C CYS A 133 10.46 5.71 13.27
N LEU A 134 11.06 4.54 13.35
CA LEU A 134 10.42 3.24 13.28
C LEU A 134 9.15 3.16 14.13
N ALA A 135 9.24 3.51 15.42
CA ALA A 135 8.11 3.47 16.33
C ALA A 135 6.95 4.39 15.88
N CYS A 136 7.26 5.64 15.54
CA CYS A 136 6.26 6.61 15.05
C CYS A 136 5.63 6.17 13.72
N THR A 137 6.40 5.52 12.85
CA THR A 137 5.94 5.00 11.57
C THR A 137 4.99 3.83 11.75
N LEU A 138 5.37 2.86 12.59
CA LEU A 138 4.53 1.68 12.87
C LEU A 138 3.24 2.06 13.61
N ASP A 139 3.26 3.08 14.46
CA ASP A 139 2.05 3.60 15.11
C ASP A 139 1.02 4.13 14.09
N ARG A 140 1.47 4.60 12.92
CA ARG A 140 0.59 5.10 11.84
C ARG A 140 0.12 4.02 10.88
N LEU A 141 0.82 2.89 10.81
CA LEU A 141 0.56 1.82 9.86
C LEU A 141 -0.89 1.29 9.95
N PRO A 142 -1.45 0.97 11.13
CA PRO A 142 -2.82 0.46 11.23
C PRO A 142 -3.87 1.41 10.66
N TYR A 143 -3.70 2.72 10.90
CA TYR A 143 -4.59 3.74 10.36
C TYR A 143 -4.53 3.79 8.83
N LEU A 144 -3.31 3.83 8.27
CA LEU A 144 -3.12 3.85 6.82
C LEU A 144 -3.67 2.59 6.14
N ALA A 145 -3.45 1.43 6.74
CA ALA A 145 -3.97 0.16 6.25
C ALA A 145 -5.51 0.17 6.19
N TYR A 146 -6.18 0.55 7.28
CA TYR A 146 -7.64 0.66 7.28
C TYR A 146 -8.16 1.56 6.15
N HIS A 147 -7.58 2.74 5.99
CA HIS A 147 -7.99 3.67 4.95
C HIS A 147 -7.67 3.16 3.54
N LEU A 148 -6.55 2.47 3.34
CA LEU A 148 -6.25 1.85 2.06
C LEU A 148 -7.26 0.73 1.73
N ALA A 149 -7.63 -0.09 2.71
CA ALA A 149 -8.60 -1.18 2.53
C ALA A 149 -9.99 -0.64 2.17
N LEU A 150 -10.47 0.35 2.91
CA LEU A 150 -11.73 1.04 2.62
C LEU A 150 -11.71 1.66 1.21
N ARG A 151 -10.54 2.16 0.78
CA ARG A 151 -10.36 2.76 -0.55
C ARG A 151 -10.49 1.82 -1.69
N LYS A 152 -9.84 0.68 -1.54
CA LYS A 152 -9.81 -0.33 -2.56
C LYS A 152 -11.00 -1.27 -2.50
N GLY A 153 -11.95 -1.02 -1.60
CA GLY A 153 -13.11 -1.89 -1.39
C GLY A 153 -12.70 -3.30 -0.96
N LYS A 154 -11.58 -3.44 -0.23
CA LYS A 154 -11.10 -4.73 0.25
C LYS A 154 -11.99 -5.22 1.39
N SER A 155 -12.16 -6.53 1.49
CA SER A 155 -12.78 -7.15 2.66
C SER A 155 -11.78 -7.14 3.82
N TYR A 156 -12.23 -6.68 4.99
CA TYR A 156 -11.42 -6.65 6.21
C TYR A 156 -12.29 -6.98 7.44
N PRO A 157 -11.68 -7.37 8.57
CA PRO A 157 -12.40 -7.67 9.81
C PRO A 157 -13.23 -6.48 10.30
N ARG A 158 -14.44 -6.74 10.80
CA ARG A 158 -15.39 -5.69 11.22
C ARG A 158 -14.83 -4.79 12.32
N GLU A 159 -13.97 -5.35 13.16
CA GLU A 159 -13.28 -4.67 14.26
C GLU A 159 -12.44 -3.48 13.75
N TRP A 160 -11.99 -3.51 12.49
CA TRP A 160 -11.27 -2.39 11.90
C TRP A 160 -12.15 -1.15 11.78
N ASP A 161 -13.45 -1.30 11.49
CA ASP A 161 -14.38 -0.16 11.40
C ASP A 161 -14.66 0.46 12.78
N GLU A 162 -14.71 -0.37 13.82
CA GLU A 162 -14.98 0.07 15.20
C GLU A 162 -13.91 1.07 15.67
N HIS A 163 -12.66 0.82 15.30
CA HIS A 163 -11.52 1.63 15.69
C HIS A 163 -10.94 2.52 14.56
N GLN A 164 -11.39 2.35 13.31
CA GLN A 164 -10.79 2.87 12.07
C GLN A 164 -9.28 2.66 11.97
N GLN A 165 -8.86 1.47 12.34
CA GLN A 165 -7.47 1.08 12.25
C GLN A 165 -7.41 -0.43 12.10
N ALA A 166 -6.35 -0.91 11.46
CA ALA A 166 -6.13 -2.34 11.37
C ALA A 166 -5.97 -2.98 12.76
N GLY A 167 -6.44 -4.21 12.87
CA GLY A 167 -6.30 -5.01 14.08
C GLY A 167 -4.82 -5.31 14.37
N LYS A 168 -4.51 -5.45 15.66
CA LYS A 168 -3.15 -5.71 16.14
C LYS A 168 -2.53 -6.97 15.54
N GLU A 169 -3.33 -8.02 15.34
CA GLU A 169 -2.87 -9.26 14.71
C GLU A 169 -2.36 -9.02 13.29
N TRP A 170 -3.12 -8.28 12.47
CA TRP A 170 -2.70 -7.90 11.13
C TRP A 170 -1.41 -7.07 11.16
N GLN A 171 -1.33 -6.10 12.06
CA GLN A 171 -0.14 -5.26 12.21
C GLN A 171 1.10 -6.09 12.56
N THR A 172 0.98 -7.02 13.52
CA THR A 172 2.09 -7.90 13.91
C THR A 172 2.54 -8.78 12.75
N ASN A 173 1.62 -9.38 12.01
CA ASN A 173 1.96 -10.20 10.84
C ASN A 173 2.65 -9.36 9.77
N PHE A 174 2.17 -8.13 9.52
CA PHE A 174 2.81 -7.20 8.59
C PHE A 174 4.23 -6.84 9.03
N GLU A 175 4.43 -6.51 10.31
CA GLU A 175 5.75 -6.18 10.85
C GLU A 175 6.72 -7.36 10.73
N MET A 176 6.27 -8.59 10.99
CA MET A 176 7.07 -9.80 10.81
C MET A 176 7.41 -10.05 9.34
N ASP A 177 6.40 -9.96 8.47
CA ASP A 177 6.59 -10.20 7.04
C ASP A 177 7.54 -9.19 6.42
N TYR A 178 7.56 -7.94 6.91
CA TYR A 178 8.33 -6.81 6.36
C TYR A 178 9.46 -6.29 7.25
N GLU A 179 9.92 -7.08 8.23
CA GLU A 179 10.96 -6.66 9.17
C GLU A 179 12.21 -6.10 8.48
N TYR A 180 12.70 -6.80 7.45
CA TYR A 180 13.88 -6.39 6.68
C TYR A 180 13.70 -5.02 6.02
N GLU A 181 12.58 -4.81 5.33
CA GLU A 181 12.26 -3.56 4.64
C GLU A 181 12.08 -2.41 5.64
N ILE A 182 11.38 -2.67 6.74
CA ILE A 182 11.08 -1.71 7.79
C ILE A 182 12.36 -1.22 8.45
N LEU A 183 13.24 -2.14 8.88
CA LEU A 183 14.52 -1.79 9.51
C LEU A 183 15.47 -1.08 8.55
N GLY A 184 15.39 -1.36 7.25
CA GLY A 184 16.18 -0.69 6.21
C GLY A 184 15.67 0.70 5.83
N ALA A 185 14.37 0.98 6.03
CA ALA A 185 13.72 2.20 5.56
C ALA A 185 13.57 3.28 6.63
N PHE A 186 13.49 2.92 7.91
CA PHE A 186 13.15 3.85 9.00
C PHE A 186 14.23 3.90 10.10
N PRO A 187 14.59 5.10 10.59
CA PRO A 187 15.56 5.22 11.69
C PRO A 187 14.98 4.66 12.99
N THR A 188 15.79 3.93 13.76
CA THR A 188 15.38 3.36 15.05
C THR A 188 15.22 4.42 16.13
N GLU A 189 16.04 5.46 16.10
CA GLU A 189 16.01 6.55 17.08
C GLU A 189 15.01 7.63 16.70
N CYS A 190 14.17 8.01 17.67
CA CYS A 190 13.22 9.10 17.50
C CYS A 190 13.87 10.43 17.83
N ASN A 191 14.38 11.10 16.81
CA ASN A 191 14.79 12.50 16.90
C ASN A 191 13.55 13.38 16.79
N LEU A 192 12.83 13.56 17.89
CA LEU A 192 11.82 14.61 17.94
C LEU A 192 12.54 15.94 17.71
N PRO A 193 12.10 16.77 16.74
CA PRO A 193 12.68 18.10 16.58
C PRO A 193 12.55 18.80 17.93
N GLN A 194 13.69 19.16 18.53
CA GLN A 194 13.71 19.91 19.77
C GLN A 194 12.89 21.17 19.52
N LYS A 195 11.68 21.22 20.09
CA LYS A 195 10.92 22.47 20.14
C LYS A 195 11.84 23.42 20.88
N ASN A 196 12.40 24.39 20.16
CA ASN A 196 13.07 25.53 20.77
C ASN A 196 11.99 26.27 21.56
N VAL A 197 11.76 25.83 22.80
CA VAL A 197 10.97 26.55 23.79
C VAL A 197 11.83 27.76 24.14
N ARG A 198 11.70 28.84 23.36
CA ARG A 198 12.12 30.16 23.80
C ARG A 198 11.21 30.51 24.96
N LEU A 199 11.68 30.27 26.18
CA LEU A 199 11.17 30.92 27.38
C LEU A 199 11.46 32.41 27.19
N SER A 200 10.44 33.17 26.80
CA SER A 200 10.41 34.64 26.85
C SER A 200 9.53 35.07 28.00
#